data_AF-A0A2H1FKL4-F1
#
_entry.id   AF-A0A2H1FKL4-F1
#
_cell.length_a   1.000
_cell.length_b   1.000
_cell.length_c   1.000
_cell.angle_alpha   90.00
_cell.angle_beta   90.00
_cell.angle_gamma   90.00
#
_symmetry.space_group_name_H-M   'P 1'
#
loop_
_entity.id
_entity.type
_entity.pdbx_description
1 polymer ?
#
loop_
_entity_poly.entity_id
_entity_poly.type
_entity_poly.pdbx_seq_one_letter_code
_entity_poly.pdbx_strand_id
1 'polypeptide(L)' 'MPTDKITFLTNWHATPYHAPLYLAQAKGYFKDEGIKAAIMEPNDPSDVTEIIGSKKVDLGFKAMIHTLARDFPI' A
#
# COMPACT_ATOMS: atom_id res chain seq x y z
N MET A 1 2.68 -3.96 23.35
CA MET A 1 3.90 -3.29 22.83
C MET A 1 3.69 -3.00 21.36
N PRO A 2 4.13 -1.85 20.83
CA PRO A 2 4.12 -1.64 19.39
C PRO A 2 4.97 -2.74 18.73
N THR A 3 4.44 -3.29 17.64
CA THR A 3 5.15 -4.27 16.81
C THR A 3 6.37 -3.59 16.19
N ASP A 4 7.46 -4.33 15.98
CA ASP A 4 8.66 -3.84 15.28
C ASP A 4 8.48 -3.80 13.75
N LYS A 5 7.31 -4.20 13.27
CA LYS A 5 6.94 -4.11 11.85
C LYS A 5 6.59 -2.69 11.46
N ILE A 6 7.08 -2.30 10.30
CA ILE A 6 6.66 -1.12 9.57
C ILE A 6 5.43 -1.49 8.74
N THR A 7 4.30 -0.86 9.03
CA THR A 7 3.04 -1.08 8.31
C THR A 7 2.97 -0.23 7.05
N PHE A 8 2.64 -0.87 5.92
CA PHE A 8 2.58 -0.25 4.60
C PHE A 8 1.18 -0.46 4.00
N LEU A 9 0.41 0.61 3.78
CA LEU A 9 -0.90 0.55 3.16
C LEU A 9 -0.83 0.97 1.68
N THR A 10 -1.20 0.08 0.76
CA THR A 10 -1.27 0.43 -0.67
C THR A 10 -2.41 1.43 -0.94
N ASN A 11 -2.38 2.10 -2.10
CA ASN A 11 -3.44 3.04 -2.49
C ASN A 11 -4.67 2.35 -3.11
N TRP A 12 -4.55 1.05 -3.43
CA TRP A 12 -5.59 0.20 -4.00
C TRP A 12 -5.30 -1.27 -3.63
N HIS A 13 -6.18 -2.19 -4.02
CA HIS A 13 -5.85 -3.62 -4.08
C HIS A 13 -4.55 -3.88 -4.87
N ALA A 14 -3.92 -5.04 -4.65
CA ALA A 14 -2.75 -5.43 -5.43
C ALA A 14 -3.02 -5.33 -6.94
N THR A 15 -2.20 -4.53 -7.62
CA THR A 15 -2.26 -4.29 -9.06
C THR A 15 -0.84 -4.38 -9.62
N PRO A 16 -0.66 -4.55 -10.94
CA PRO A 16 0.67 -4.76 -11.52
C PRO A 16 1.69 -3.65 -11.21
N TYR A 17 1.26 -2.40 -11.03
CA TYR A 17 2.20 -1.33 -10.68
C TYR A 17 2.72 -1.42 -9.24
N HIS A 18 2.09 -2.21 -8.37
CA HIS A 18 2.62 -2.56 -7.05
C HIS A 18 3.72 -3.64 -7.10
N ALA A 19 4.04 -4.19 -8.27
CA ALA A 19 5.03 -5.26 -8.41
C ALA A 19 6.38 -4.98 -7.72
N PRO A 20 6.97 -3.76 -7.78
CA PRO A 20 8.24 -3.50 -7.10
C PRO A 20 8.18 -3.74 -5.58
N LEU A 21 7.07 -3.38 -4.93
CA LEU A 21 6.86 -3.55 -3.48
C LEU A 21 6.82 -5.04 -3.10
N TYR A 22 6.01 -5.81 -3.81
CA TYR A 22 5.87 -7.25 -3.56
C TYR A 22 7.12 -8.04 -3.98
N LEU A 23 7.81 -7.62 -5.04
CA LEU A 23 9.06 -8.24 -5.47
C LEU A 23 10.17 -8.00 -4.45
N ALA A 24 10.27 -6.79 -3.88
CA ALA A 24 11.21 -6.50 -2.81
C ALA A 24 10.99 -7.39 -1.57
N GLN A 25 9.72 -7.63 -1.21
CA GLN A 25 9.37 -8.57 -0.14
C GLN A 25 9.76 -10.01 -0.51
N ALA A 26 9.38 -10.49 -1.69
CA ALA A 26 9.63 -11.86 -2.14
C ALA A 26 11.13 -12.16 -2.31
N LYS A 27 11.93 -11.16 -2.73
CA LYS A 27 13.38 -11.29 -2.88
C LYS A 27 14.16 -11.09 -1.59
N GLY A 28 13.49 -10.74 -0.48
CA GLY A 28 14.14 -10.56 0.81
C GLY A 28 14.82 -9.21 1.01
N TYR A 29 14.66 -8.24 0.11
CA TYR A 29 15.33 -6.94 0.21
C TYR A 29 15.00 -6.19 1.51
N PHE A 30 13.76 -6.29 1.99
CA PHE A 30 13.42 -5.73 3.31
C PHE A 30 14.18 -6.43 4.44
N LYS A 31 14.31 -7.76 4.38
CA LYS A 31 15.04 -8.53 5.39
C LYS A 31 16.52 -8.18 5.41
N ASP A 32 17.13 -8.01 4.23
CA ASP A 32 18.55 -7.66 4.09
C ASP A 32 18.87 -6.30 4.73
N GLU A 33 17.93 -5.36 4.67
CA GLU A 33 17.99 -4.04 5.33
C GLU A 33 17.49 -4.05 6.79
N GLY A 34 17.16 -5.22 7.36
CA GLY A 34 16.62 -5.33 8.71
C GLY A 34 15.20 -4.76 8.89
N ILE A 35 14.48 -4.52 7.80
CA ILE A 35 13.12 -3.98 7.76
C ILE A 35 12.09 -5.12 7.79
N LYS A 36 11.12 -5.02 8.72
CA LYS A 36 9.97 -5.93 8.79
C LYS A 36 8.73 -5.25 8.22
N ALA A 37 8.51 -5.34 6.91
CA ALA A 37 7.35 -4.72 6.27
C ALA A 37 6.08 -5.57 6.41
N ALA A 38 4.97 -4.94 6.81
CA ALA A 38 3.62 -5.51 6.77
C ALA A 38 2.78 -4.77 5.72
N ILE A 39 2.66 -5.37 4.54
CA ILE A 39 1.90 -4.81 3.41
C ILE A 39 0.42 -5.12 3.60
N MET A 40 -0.43 -4.10 3.47
CA MET A 40 -1.88 -4.16 3.63
C MET A 40 -2.56 -3.44 2.45
N GLU A 41 -3.79 -3.85 2.16
CA GLU A 41 -4.62 -3.23 1.14
C GLU A 41 -5.81 -2.52 1.79
N PRO A 42 -6.22 -1.35 1.26
CA PRO A 42 -7.38 -0.63 1.77
C PRO A 42 -8.68 -1.25 1.27
N ASN A 43 -9.75 -1.11 2.04
CA ASN A 43 -11.12 -1.37 1.56
C ASN A 43 -11.64 -0.18 0.72
N ASP A 44 -11.28 1.05 1.12
CA ASP A 44 -11.57 2.28 0.37
C ASP A 44 -10.26 3.08 0.14
N PRO A 45 -9.87 3.37 -1.11
CA PRO A 45 -8.72 4.20 -1.47
C PRO A 45 -8.75 5.62 -0.87
N SER A 46 -9.95 6.14 -0.62
CA SER A 46 -10.19 7.47 -0.07
C SER A 46 -9.61 7.55 1.35
N ASP A 47 -9.80 6.49 2.15
CA ASP A 47 -9.41 6.41 3.56
C ASP A 47 -7.90 6.39 3.77
N VAL A 48 -7.12 5.99 2.76
CA VAL A 48 -5.65 5.77 2.90
C VAL A 48 -4.93 6.97 3.51
N THR A 49 -5.31 8.21 3.14
CA THR A 49 -4.66 9.42 3.68
C THR A 49 -5.02 9.64 5.13
N GLU A 50 -6.28 9.43 5.49
CA GLU A 50 -6.77 9.58 6.85
C GLU A 50 -6.16 8.51 7.77
N ILE A 51 -6.09 7.26 7.30
CA ILE A 51 -5.51 6.14 8.04
C ILE A 51 -4.02 6.39 8.35
N ILE A 52 -3.24 6.84 7.36
CA ILE A 52 -1.83 7.19 7.55
C ILE A 52 -1.70 8.43 8.44
N GLY A 53 -2.49 9.48 8.19
CA GLY A 53 -2.48 10.73 8.96
C GLY A 53 -2.86 10.55 10.44
N SER A 54 -3.71 9.57 10.74
CA SER A 54 -4.10 9.18 12.11
C SER A 54 -3.07 8.30 12.82
N LYS A 55 -1.94 7.99 12.18
CA LYS A 55 -0.86 7.14 12.72
C LYS A 55 -1.29 5.70 13.04
N LYS A 56 -2.38 5.23 12.43
CA LYS A 56 -2.79 3.81 12.51
C LYS A 56 -1.93 2.93 11.59
N VAL A 57 -1.34 3.54 10.56
CA VAL A 57 -0.39 2.94 9.63
C VAL A 57 0.80 3.88 9.46
N ASP A 58 2.00 3.33 9.28
CA ASP A 58 3.25 4.09 9.24
C ASP A 58 3.48 4.80 7.90
N LEU A 59 3.23 4.12 6.77
CA LEU A 59 3.36 4.70 5.43
C LEU A 59 2.49 3.99 4.39
N GLY A 60 2.50 4.51 3.16
CA GLY A 60 1.75 3.92 2.07
C GLY A 60 1.89 4.66 0.76
N PHE A 61 1.20 4.17 -0.26
CA PHE A 61 1.05 4.90 -1.52
C PHE A 61 -0.13 5.86 -1.43
N LYS A 62 -0.03 7.02 -2.09
CA LYS A 62 -1.17 7.91 -2.33
C LYS A 62 -1.04 8.55 -3.72
N ALA A 63 -2.17 9.04 -4.22
CA ALA A 63 -2.50 9.27 -5.63
C ALA A 63 -2.97 8.00 -6.35
N MET A 64 -4.05 8.12 -7.12
CA MET A 64 -4.48 7.10 -8.07
C MET A 64 -3.96 7.47 -9.47
N ILE A 65 -3.67 6.47 -10.30
CA ILE A 65 -3.67 6.69 -11.74
C ILE A 65 -5.12 7.09 -12.10
N HIS A 66 -5.32 8.33 -12.54
CA HIS A 66 -6.62 8.80 -12.99
C HIS A 66 -7.01 8.02 -14.23
N THR A 67 -7.79 6.96 -14.04
CA THR A 67 -8.35 6.21 -15.15
C THR A 67 -9.56 7.01 -15.64
N LEU A 68 -9.57 7.40 -16.92
CA LEU A 68 -10.73 8.05 -17.52
C LEU A 68 -11.88 7.04 -17.57
N ALA A 69 -12.78 7.12 -16.61
CA ALA A 69 -14.00 6.33 -16.62
C ALA A 69 -15.03 7.02 -17.55
N ARG A 70 -15.47 6.31 -18.59
CA ARG A 70 -16.64 6.67 -19.37
C ARG A 70 -17.74 5.68 -19.03
N ASP A 71 -18.90 6.18 -18.64
CA ASP A 71 -20.11 5.39 -18.54
C ASP A 71 -20.50 4.92 -19.95
N PHE A 72 -20.48 3.61 -20.17
CA PHE A 72 -21.02 3.00 -21.38
C PHE A 72 -22.39 2.41 -21.00
N PRO A 73 -23.50 3.08 -21.35
CA PRO A 73 -24.81 2.48 -21.16
C PRO A 73 -24.89 1.18 -21.97
N ILE A 74 -25.30 0.11 -21.29
CA ILE A 74 -25.56 -1.23 -21.84
C ILE A 74 -26.79 -1.18 -22.73
#